data_AF-K0T3I7-F1
#
_entry.id   AF-K0T3I7-F1
#
_cell.length_a   1.000
_cell.length_b   1.000
_cell.length_c   1.000
_cell.angle_alpha   90.00
_cell.angle_beta   90.00
_cell.angle_gamma   90.00
#
_symmetry.space_group_name_H-M   'P 1'
#
loop_
_entity.id
_entity.type
_entity.pdbx_description
1 polymer ?
#
loop_
_entity_poly.entity_id
_entity_poly.type
_entity_poly.pdbx_seq_one_letter_code
_entity_poly.pdbx_strand_id
1 'polypeptide(L)'
;MVKFLDVVVVAAASSALSAVEGFSAGGGRAHRQSWAPASSTRLCAETDAAVDQIAEDMLRRKGGDMDESAAFASFAASQSKVVGDITGSIDDLTLETDEVSTSESGFAVDGKTVRLQGGEAPGGSNVAWLSDLSVEDRLSSLTVFNGPLTDVPHLVSRAAIKDGKVNFFLDIRPRAYGAYDLRDKEGNYPGPEELGRKAFEYSGARKDFDSKFGTEDLVAFLDEMTGKFDGATELPGLDDDGLDEAERATRGPLALAYEMPLSDANVDTINAIREKAASSWLEWSRDDSHSHRPGAPINTQFVHDTKFRINAYGALLGAYVSLFGQSEGERLAASDSGPIDEAYVGGGS
;
A
#
# COMPACT_ATOMS: atom_id res chain seq x y z
N MET A 1 28.76 28.00 -19.62
CA MET A 1 27.88 28.83 -18.76
C MET A 1 27.43 27.91 -17.64
N VAL A 2 28.25 27.87 -16.59
CA VAL A 2 28.14 27.00 -15.40
C VAL A 2 27.75 27.90 -14.26
N LYS A 3 26.74 27.55 -13.45
CA LYS A 3 26.60 27.97 -12.05
C LYS A 3 25.37 27.35 -11.38
N PHE A 4 25.54 27.10 -10.08
CA PHE A 4 24.58 26.72 -9.03
C PHE A 4 24.35 25.23 -8.80
N LEU A 5 25.18 24.62 -7.94
CA LEU A 5 24.78 24.22 -6.57
C LEU A 5 26.02 23.74 -5.81
N ASP A 6 26.59 24.59 -4.93
CA ASP A 6 27.70 24.24 -4.03
C ASP A 6 27.70 25.22 -2.84
N VAL A 7 26.80 25.09 -1.84
CA VAL A 7 26.93 25.86 -0.57
C VAL A 7 26.33 25.19 0.70
N VAL A 8 25.92 23.91 0.75
CA VAL A 8 25.25 23.40 1.98
C VAL A 8 26.04 22.38 2.80
N VAL A 9 27.04 21.68 2.26
CA VAL A 9 27.66 20.55 3.00
C VAL A 9 28.87 20.94 3.87
N VAL A 10 29.52 22.10 3.63
CA VAL A 10 30.75 22.47 4.36
C VAL A 10 30.49 23.05 5.77
N ALA A 11 29.25 23.45 6.09
CA ALA A 11 28.96 24.11 7.37
C ALA A 11 28.93 23.15 8.59
N ALA A 12 28.63 21.86 8.40
CA ALA A 12 28.47 20.93 9.51
C ALA A 12 29.79 20.34 10.06
N ALA A 13 30.84 20.28 9.22
CA ALA A 13 32.13 19.69 9.63
C ALA A 13 33.02 20.70 10.39
N SER A 14 32.85 22.02 10.18
CA SER A 14 33.70 23.03 10.80
C SER A 14 33.27 23.44 12.22
N SER A 15 32.04 23.13 12.64
CA SER A 15 31.54 23.45 13.99
C SER A 15 31.95 22.43 15.06
N ALA A 16 32.47 21.26 14.67
CA ALA A 16 32.94 20.24 15.59
C ALA A 16 34.40 20.44 16.06
N LEU A 17 35.18 21.31 15.39
CA LEU A 17 36.59 21.55 15.73
C LEU A 17 36.86 22.81 16.58
N SER A 18 35.86 23.65 16.86
CA SER A 18 36.03 24.91 17.61
C SER A 18 35.61 24.84 19.09
N ALA A 19 35.30 23.65 19.62
CA ALA A 19 34.82 23.47 21.00
C ALA A 19 35.88 22.96 22.01
N VAL A 20 37.18 23.02 21.68
CA VAL A 20 38.25 22.62 22.62
C VAL A 20 39.33 23.69 22.66
N GLU A 21 39.03 24.85 23.24
CA GLU A 21 40.04 25.74 23.81
C GLU A 21 39.38 26.77 24.73
N GLY A 22 39.38 26.48 26.04
CA GLY A 22 38.79 27.38 27.02
C GLY A 22 38.96 26.89 28.44
N PHE A 23 40.19 26.83 28.96
CA PHE A 23 40.45 27.05 30.39
C PHE A 23 41.93 27.40 30.62
N SER A 24 42.17 28.65 31.04
CA SER A 24 43.45 29.17 31.49
C SER A 24 43.37 29.42 32.99
N ALA A 25 44.30 28.85 33.77
CA ALA A 25 45.04 29.48 34.86
C ALA A 25 45.65 28.40 35.79
N GLY A 26 46.98 28.41 35.95
CA GLY A 26 47.66 27.65 37.01
C GLY A 26 49.04 27.17 36.61
N GLY A 27 50.08 27.77 37.18
CA GLY A 27 51.47 27.59 36.78
C GLY A 27 52.11 26.25 37.14
N GLY A 28 53.22 25.94 36.48
CA GLY A 28 54.08 24.81 36.82
C GLY A 28 55.11 24.53 35.72
N ARG A 29 56.38 24.49 36.09
CA ARG A 29 57.52 24.25 35.19
C ARG A 29 57.58 22.81 34.67
N ALA A 30 58.17 22.70 33.47
CA ALA A 30 59.05 21.65 32.98
C ALA A 30 58.46 20.28 32.58
N HIS A 31 58.39 20.04 31.27
CA HIS A 31 59.12 18.95 30.59
C HIS A 31 58.98 19.12 29.06
N ARG A 32 60.08 19.32 28.33
CA ARG A 32 60.08 19.17 26.87
C ARG A 32 60.16 17.68 26.56
N GLN A 33 59.07 17.07 26.13
CA GLN A 33 59.08 15.83 25.34
C GLN A 33 58.93 16.22 23.87
N SER A 34 59.88 15.77 23.05
CA SER A 34 59.80 15.89 21.59
C SER A 34 58.70 14.97 21.07
N TRP A 35 57.59 15.54 20.61
CA TRP A 35 56.62 14.85 19.77
C TRP A 35 57.09 14.92 18.32
N ALA A 36 57.41 13.77 17.75
CA ALA A 36 57.55 13.62 16.31
C ALA A 36 56.16 13.70 15.66
N PRO A 37 56.00 14.35 14.49
CA PRO A 37 54.73 14.36 13.79
C PRO A 37 54.45 12.95 13.24
N ALA A 38 53.47 12.27 13.82
CA ALA A 38 52.90 11.07 13.24
C ALA A 38 52.14 11.46 11.96
N SER A 39 52.53 10.83 10.85
CA SER A 39 51.90 10.75 9.54
C SER A 39 50.46 11.29 9.42
N SER A 40 50.31 12.58 9.09
CA SER A 40 49.00 13.15 8.70
C SER A 40 48.55 12.69 7.30
N THR A 41 49.44 12.04 6.54
CA THR A 41 49.16 11.61 5.16
C THR A 41 48.30 10.35 5.08
N ARG A 42 48.22 9.55 6.16
CA ARG A 42 47.41 8.32 6.18
C ARG A 42 45.94 8.56 6.50
N LEU A 43 45.66 9.55 7.35
CA LEU A 43 44.28 9.90 7.74
C LEU A 43 43.48 10.56 6.60
N CYS A 44 44.13 11.32 5.70
CA CYS A 44 43.45 11.90 4.54
C CYS A 44 43.07 10.84 3.48
N ALA A 45 43.92 9.85 3.24
CA ALA A 45 43.65 8.85 2.20
C ALA A 45 42.50 7.88 2.58
N GLU A 46 42.33 7.58 3.87
CA GLU A 46 41.23 6.75 4.36
C GLU A 46 39.89 7.50 4.38
N THR A 47 39.90 8.83 4.54
CA THR A 47 38.68 9.66 4.45
C THR A 47 38.25 9.89 3.00
N ASP A 48 39.18 10.10 2.08
CA ASP A 48 38.87 10.27 0.66
C ASP A 48 38.27 8.98 0.06
N ALA A 49 38.84 7.81 0.38
CA ALA A 49 38.29 6.53 -0.07
C ALA A 49 36.88 6.24 0.50
N ALA A 50 36.60 6.65 1.74
CA ALA A 50 35.27 6.49 2.33
C ALA A 50 34.23 7.43 1.71
N VAL A 51 34.63 8.66 1.35
CA VAL A 51 33.77 9.62 0.65
C VAL A 51 33.49 9.17 -0.77
N ASP A 52 34.48 8.62 -1.48
CA ASP A 52 34.30 8.05 -2.82
C ASP A 52 33.42 6.80 -2.78
N GLN A 53 33.57 5.94 -1.77
CA GLN A 53 32.70 4.77 -1.56
C GLN A 53 31.25 5.19 -1.28
N ILE A 54 31.04 6.24 -0.47
CA ILE A 54 29.71 6.80 -0.19
C ILE A 54 29.12 7.44 -1.44
N ALA A 55 29.92 8.15 -2.24
CA ALA A 55 29.49 8.74 -3.50
C ALA A 55 29.13 7.66 -4.54
N GLU A 56 29.91 6.58 -4.63
CA GLU A 56 29.60 5.43 -5.48
C GLU A 56 28.36 4.67 -5.00
N ASP A 57 28.17 4.47 -3.70
CA ASP A 57 26.94 3.86 -3.15
C ASP A 57 25.72 4.76 -3.35
N MET A 58 25.87 6.08 -3.22
CA MET A 58 24.82 7.04 -3.54
C MET A 58 24.51 7.11 -5.03
N LEU A 59 25.51 6.94 -5.91
CA LEU A 59 25.34 6.86 -7.36
C LEU A 59 24.72 5.52 -7.80
N ARG A 60 25.08 4.41 -7.15
CA ARG A 60 24.42 3.10 -7.33
C ARG A 60 22.96 3.14 -6.89
N ARG A 61 22.66 3.79 -5.77
CA ARG A 61 21.26 3.98 -5.30
C ARG A 61 20.47 4.98 -6.14
N LYS A 62 21.14 5.85 -6.90
CA LYS A 62 20.48 6.79 -7.84
C LYS A 62 20.34 6.27 -9.27
N GLY A 63 20.84 5.07 -9.60
CA GLY A 63 20.88 4.62 -10.99
C GLY A 63 21.12 3.13 -11.23
N GLY A 64 20.98 2.28 -10.22
CA GLY A 64 20.92 0.84 -10.41
C GLY A 64 19.48 0.41 -10.64
N ASP A 65 19.18 -0.16 -11.81
CA ASP A 65 17.94 -0.88 -12.05
C ASP A 65 17.78 -1.93 -10.94
N MET A 66 16.73 -1.79 -10.13
CA MET A 66 16.44 -2.79 -9.11
C MET A 66 16.07 -4.11 -9.83
N ASP A 67 16.63 -5.21 -9.35
CA ASP A 67 16.32 -6.52 -9.88
C ASP A 67 14.85 -6.90 -9.58
N GLU A 68 14.11 -7.35 -10.60
CA GLU A 68 12.67 -7.66 -10.48
C GLU A 68 12.42 -8.73 -9.40
N SER A 69 13.29 -9.73 -9.28
CA SER A 69 13.17 -10.77 -8.25
C SER A 69 13.46 -10.23 -6.85
N ALA A 70 14.44 -9.32 -6.69
CA ALA A 70 14.69 -8.65 -5.41
C ALA A 70 13.49 -7.77 -4.99
N ALA A 71 12.89 -7.05 -5.93
CA ALA A 71 11.69 -6.26 -5.69
C ALA A 71 10.51 -7.12 -5.27
N PHE A 72 10.27 -8.20 -6.02
CA PHE A 72 9.22 -9.17 -5.69
C PHE A 72 9.44 -9.78 -4.31
N ALA A 73 10.67 -10.17 -3.96
CA ALA A 73 10.97 -10.70 -2.64
C ALA A 73 10.64 -9.69 -1.52
N SER A 74 10.90 -8.41 -1.75
CA SER A 74 10.52 -7.34 -0.82
C SER A 74 9.00 -7.20 -0.67
N PHE A 75 8.26 -7.19 -1.79
CA PHE A 75 6.78 -7.16 -1.75
C PHE A 75 6.19 -8.41 -1.08
N ALA A 76 6.73 -9.59 -1.38
CA ALA A 76 6.29 -10.85 -0.79
C ALA A 76 6.55 -10.87 0.72
N ALA A 77 7.72 -10.41 1.18
CA ALA A 77 8.03 -10.30 2.61
C ALA A 77 7.09 -9.33 3.34
N SER A 78 6.80 -8.16 2.74
CA SER A 78 5.84 -7.21 3.28
C SER A 78 4.43 -7.80 3.37
N GLN A 79 3.96 -8.47 2.31
CA GLN A 79 2.65 -9.13 2.29
C GLN A 79 2.57 -10.26 3.33
N SER A 80 3.59 -11.13 3.43
CA SER A 80 3.63 -12.19 4.44
C SER A 80 3.62 -11.63 5.87
N LYS A 81 4.32 -10.52 6.12
CA LYS A 81 4.26 -9.84 7.42
C LYS A 81 2.84 -9.36 7.70
N VAL A 82 2.22 -8.62 6.76
CA VAL A 82 0.86 -8.08 6.92
C VAL A 82 -0.16 -9.20 7.15
N VAL A 83 -0.11 -10.27 6.36
CA VAL A 83 -1.01 -11.42 6.52
C VAL A 83 -0.76 -12.12 7.86
N GLY A 84 0.50 -12.23 8.28
CA GLY A 84 0.86 -12.72 9.62
C GLY A 84 0.28 -11.86 10.75
N ASP A 85 0.34 -10.54 10.62
CA ASP A 85 -0.23 -9.59 11.60
C ASP A 85 -1.77 -9.71 11.67
N ILE A 86 -2.45 -9.84 10.52
CA ILE A 86 -3.90 -10.03 10.43
C ILE A 86 -4.31 -11.37 11.06
N THR A 87 -3.72 -12.48 10.61
CA THR A 87 -4.05 -13.84 11.06
C THR A 87 -3.67 -14.09 12.52
N GLY A 88 -2.62 -13.43 13.03
CA GLY A 88 -2.25 -13.45 14.43
C GLY A 88 -3.15 -12.58 15.33
N SER A 89 -3.99 -11.71 14.74
CA SER A 89 -4.87 -10.78 15.46
C SER A 89 -6.36 -11.10 15.34
N ILE A 90 -6.75 -11.91 14.35
CA ILE A 90 -8.13 -12.34 14.10
C ILE A 90 -8.24 -13.83 14.42
N ASP A 91 -8.71 -14.14 15.63
CA ASP A 91 -8.71 -15.49 16.19
C ASP A 91 -9.60 -16.49 15.43
N ASP A 92 -10.65 -16.01 14.76
CA ASP A 92 -11.60 -16.83 13.99
C ASP A 92 -11.33 -16.84 12.48
N LEU A 93 -10.25 -16.20 12.01
CA LEU A 93 -9.83 -16.25 10.62
C LEU A 93 -9.24 -17.63 10.32
N THR A 94 -9.96 -18.39 9.51
CA THR A 94 -9.50 -19.69 9.02
C THR A 94 -8.98 -19.51 7.61
N LEU A 95 -7.67 -19.69 7.43
CA LEU A 95 -7.09 -19.79 6.10
C LEU A 95 -7.43 -21.16 5.53
N GLU A 96 -7.96 -21.18 4.32
CA GLU A 96 -8.13 -22.40 3.56
C GLU A 96 -6.73 -22.94 3.22
N THR A 97 -6.47 -24.18 3.63
CA THR A 97 -5.19 -24.85 3.41
C THR A 97 -4.99 -25.29 1.97
N ASP A 98 -6.02 -25.16 1.13
CA ASP A 98 -5.92 -25.38 -0.30
C ASP A 98 -5.22 -24.15 -0.90
N GLU A 99 -3.91 -24.09 -0.70
CA GLU A 99 -3.03 -23.34 -1.57
C GLU A 99 -3.41 -23.69 -3.01
N VAL A 100 -3.97 -22.74 -3.77
CA VAL A 100 -4.11 -22.94 -5.23
C VAL A 100 -2.71 -23.09 -5.86
N SER A 101 -1.64 -22.79 -5.11
CA SER A 101 -0.31 -23.35 -5.34
C SER A 101 -0.20 -24.79 -4.84
N THR A 102 -0.57 -25.73 -5.68
CA THR A 102 0.36 -26.84 -5.85
C THR A 102 0.65 -26.95 -7.33
N SER A 103 1.88 -27.35 -7.63
CA SER A 103 2.28 -27.86 -8.93
C SER A 103 1.36 -28.97 -9.48
N GLU A 104 0.40 -29.47 -8.68
CA GLU A 104 -0.68 -30.38 -9.09
C GLU A 104 -1.88 -29.67 -9.77
N SER A 105 -2.16 -28.38 -9.46
CA SER A 105 -3.20 -27.59 -10.17
C SER A 105 -2.73 -27.11 -11.54
N GLY A 106 -1.41 -26.98 -11.73
CA GLY A 106 -0.76 -26.48 -12.95
C GLY A 106 -1.09 -25.02 -13.27
N PHE A 107 -1.61 -24.23 -12.32
CA PHE A 107 -1.88 -22.82 -12.56
C PHE A 107 -0.59 -22.01 -12.56
N ALA A 108 -0.24 -21.50 -13.74
CA ALA A 108 0.84 -20.57 -13.94
C ALA A 108 0.33 -19.37 -14.76
N VAL A 109 1.02 -18.25 -14.61
CA VAL A 109 0.79 -17.00 -15.35
C VAL A 109 2.12 -16.63 -15.98
N ASP A 110 2.20 -16.56 -17.31
CA ASP A 110 3.47 -16.42 -18.04
C ASP A 110 4.55 -17.45 -17.62
N GLY A 111 4.12 -18.67 -17.26
CA GLY A 111 5.00 -19.73 -16.78
C GLY A 111 5.54 -19.52 -15.35
N LYS A 112 5.06 -18.51 -14.63
CA LYS A 112 5.38 -18.21 -13.23
C LYS A 112 4.35 -18.83 -12.29
N THR A 113 4.83 -19.31 -11.15
CA THR A 113 3.99 -19.97 -10.15
C THR A 113 3.00 -18.99 -9.54
N VAL A 114 1.72 -19.38 -9.47
CA VAL A 114 0.70 -18.64 -8.72
C VAL A 114 0.53 -19.28 -7.35
N ARG A 115 0.55 -18.46 -6.30
CA ARG A 115 0.15 -18.84 -4.94
C ARG A 115 -1.06 -18.03 -4.54
N LEU A 116 -2.10 -18.71 -4.07
CA LEU A 116 -3.25 -18.08 -3.43
C LEU A 116 -3.47 -18.79 -2.11
N GLN A 117 -3.52 -18.01 -1.04
CA GLN A 117 -4.05 -18.47 0.24
C GLN A 117 -5.31 -17.66 0.55
N GLY A 118 -6.45 -18.33 0.46
CA GLY A 118 -7.76 -17.77 0.77
C GLY A 118 -8.12 -17.97 2.24
N GLY A 119 -9.07 -17.21 2.76
CA GLY A 119 -9.59 -17.45 4.10
C GLY A 119 -10.77 -16.58 4.47
N GLU A 120 -11.49 -16.99 5.50
CA GLU A 120 -12.70 -16.32 5.97
C GLU A 120 -12.75 -16.30 7.50
N ALA A 121 -13.41 -15.28 8.05
CA ALA A 121 -13.69 -15.14 9.49
C ALA A 121 -15.18 -14.79 9.65
N PRO A 122 -16.10 -15.77 9.55
CA PRO A 122 -17.54 -15.50 9.55
C PRO A 122 -18.08 -15.07 10.92
N GLY A 123 -17.27 -15.13 11.99
CA GLY A 123 -17.67 -14.75 13.34
C GLY A 123 -17.55 -13.24 13.60
N GLY A 124 -17.01 -12.88 14.76
CA GLY A 124 -16.99 -11.50 15.26
C GLY A 124 -16.14 -10.57 14.41
N SER A 125 -15.06 -11.09 13.82
CA SER A 125 -14.15 -10.29 12.99
C SER A 125 -14.68 -10.06 11.58
N ASN A 126 -15.74 -10.76 11.17
CA ASN A 126 -16.58 -10.40 10.05
C ASN A 126 -15.78 -10.19 8.74
N VAL A 127 -14.84 -11.09 8.46
CA VAL A 127 -14.10 -11.14 7.19
C VAL A 127 -14.83 -12.13 6.28
N ALA A 128 -15.42 -11.63 5.21
CA ALA A 128 -16.11 -12.46 4.22
C ALA A 128 -15.14 -13.14 3.26
N TRP A 129 -13.99 -12.53 3.00
CA TRP A 129 -12.93 -13.12 2.18
C TRP A 129 -11.61 -12.38 2.41
N LEU A 130 -10.53 -13.12 2.55
CA LEU A 130 -9.17 -12.63 2.46
C LEU A 130 -8.44 -13.43 1.38
N SER A 131 -7.81 -12.73 0.45
CA SER A 131 -6.93 -13.30 -0.58
C SER A 131 -5.51 -12.80 -0.36
N ASP A 132 -4.60 -13.72 -0.05
CA ASP A 132 -3.15 -13.54 -0.13
C ASP A 132 -2.66 -14.17 -1.44
N LEU A 133 -2.72 -13.39 -2.52
CA LEU A 133 -2.37 -13.81 -3.87
C LEU A 133 -0.96 -13.30 -4.25
N SER A 134 -0.15 -14.17 -4.83
CA SER A 134 1.08 -13.80 -5.50
C SER A 134 1.31 -14.56 -6.80
N VAL A 135 2.00 -13.90 -7.74
CA VAL A 135 2.55 -14.50 -8.95
C VAL A 135 4.05 -14.28 -8.90
N GLU A 136 4.83 -15.35 -8.94
CA GLU A 136 6.29 -15.34 -8.82
C GLU A 136 6.94 -14.28 -9.72
N ASP A 137 7.75 -13.39 -9.13
CA ASP A 137 8.42 -12.24 -9.76
C ASP A 137 7.49 -11.20 -10.45
N ARG A 138 6.16 -11.32 -10.29
CA ARG A 138 5.19 -10.55 -11.09
C ARG A 138 4.15 -9.80 -10.28
N LEU A 139 3.62 -10.37 -9.20
CA LEU A 139 2.49 -9.77 -8.49
C LEU A 139 2.50 -10.12 -7.00
N SER A 140 2.22 -9.12 -6.19
CA SER A 140 1.85 -9.26 -4.79
C SER A 140 0.50 -8.56 -4.58
N SER A 141 -0.53 -9.31 -4.21
CA SER A 141 -1.91 -8.85 -4.03
C SER A 141 -2.47 -9.27 -2.68
N LEU A 142 -3.08 -8.33 -1.97
CA LEU A 142 -3.88 -8.56 -0.78
C LEU A 142 -5.27 -7.96 -1.02
N THR A 143 -6.30 -8.79 -0.96
CA THR A 143 -7.70 -8.37 -1.05
C THR A 143 -8.44 -8.83 0.20
N VAL A 144 -9.14 -7.92 0.87
CA VAL A 144 -9.96 -8.23 2.05
C VAL A 144 -11.36 -7.66 1.88
N PHE A 145 -12.34 -8.56 1.80
CA PHE A 145 -13.75 -8.24 1.85
C PHE A 145 -14.31 -8.54 3.23
N ASN A 146 -15.10 -7.60 3.77
CA ASN A 146 -15.76 -7.73 5.05
C ASN A 146 -17.18 -8.25 4.85
N GLY A 147 -17.68 -9.00 5.81
CA GLY A 147 -19.09 -9.36 5.90
C GLY A 147 -19.94 -8.19 6.39
N PRO A 148 -21.26 -8.36 6.52
CA PRO A 148 -22.20 -7.26 6.75
C PRO A 148 -22.35 -6.84 8.22
N LEU A 149 -21.57 -7.38 9.16
CA LEU A 149 -21.74 -7.07 10.59
C LEU A 149 -21.10 -5.75 11.04
N THR A 150 -20.21 -5.17 10.24
CA THR A 150 -19.49 -3.92 10.54
C THR A 150 -19.53 -2.95 9.37
N ASP A 151 -19.21 -1.68 9.61
CA ASP A 151 -19.02 -0.66 8.57
C ASP A 151 -17.57 -0.54 8.04
N VAL A 152 -16.67 -1.39 8.54
CA VAL A 152 -15.25 -1.37 8.16
C VAL A 152 -15.10 -1.53 6.64
N PRO A 153 -14.30 -0.68 5.98
CA PRO A 153 -14.13 -0.71 4.53
C PRO A 153 -13.36 -1.94 4.05
N HIS A 154 -13.56 -2.28 2.79
CA HIS A 154 -12.75 -3.31 2.14
C HIS A 154 -11.34 -2.79 1.88
N LEU A 155 -10.36 -3.68 1.86
CA LEU A 155 -8.97 -3.34 1.55
C LEU A 155 -8.55 -4.07 0.27
N VAL A 156 -7.97 -3.33 -0.67
CA VAL A 156 -7.35 -3.92 -1.86
C VAL A 156 -5.97 -3.32 -2.00
N SER A 157 -4.95 -4.15 -2.19
CA SER A 157 -3.58 -3.72 -2.40
C SER A 157 -2.90 -4.63 -3.41
N ARG A 158 -2.33 -4.05 -4.47
CA ARG A 158 -1.67 -4.78 -5.55
C ARG A 158 -0.39 -4.06 -5.95
N ALA A 159 0.69 -4.79 -6.07
CA ALA A 159 1.93 -4.33 -6.68
C ALA A 159 2.33 -5.34 -7.76
N ALA A 160 2.27 -4.93 -9.02
CA ALA A 160 2.63 -5.76 -10.17
C ALA A 160 3.91 -5.25 -10.82
N ILE A 161 4.86 -6.14 -11.12
CA ILE A 161 6.13 -5.83 -11.78
C ILE A 161 6.04 -6.26 -13.24
N LYS A 162 6.30 -5.31 -14.15
CA LYS A 162 6.29 -5.56 -15.59
C LYS A 162 7.23 -4.59 -16.30
N ASP A 163 8.12 -5.12 -17.11
CA ASP A 163 9.02 -4.36 -17.99
C ASP A 163 9.83 -3.28 -17.24
N GLY A 164 10.40 -3.61 -16.08
CA GLY A 164 11.16 -2.67 -15.26
C GLY A 164 10.32 -1.57 -14.60
N LYS A 165 9.00 -1.75 -14.53
CA LYS A 165 8.06 -0.85 -13.86
C LYS A 165 7.25 -1.58 -12.80
N VAL A 166 6.73 -0.80 -11.86
CA VAL A 166 5.73 -1.24 -10.89
C VAL A 166 4.40 -0.55 -11.19
N ASN A 167 3.35 -1.35 -11.32
CA ASN A 167 1.96 -0.90 -11.29
C ASN A 167 1.43 -1.12 -9.87
N PHE A 168 1.30 -0.03 -9.13
CA PHE A 168 0.83 -0.03 -7.74
C PHE A 168 -0.62 0.43 -7.68
N PHE A 169 -1.44 -0.36 -7.00
CA PHE A 169 -2.81 -0.01 -6.66
C PHE A 169 -3.05 -0.26 -5.18
N LEU A 170 -3.64 0.69 -4.47
CA LEU A 170 -4.15 0.50 -3.12
C LEU A 170 -5.47 1.24 -2.97
N ASP A 171 -6.44 0.63 -2.31
CA ASP A 171 -7.69 1.28 -2.02
C ASP A 171 -8.31 0.78 -0.71
N ILE A 172 -8.89 1.72 0.02
CA ILE A 172 -9.73 1.50 1.20
C ILE A 172 -11.15 1.75 0.72
N ARG A 173 -11.77 0.70 0.17
CA ARG A 173 -12.99 0.83 -0.61
C ARG A 173 -14.19 1.07 0.32
N PRO A 174 -14.90 2.19 0.15
CA PRO A 174 -16.01 2.54 1.01
C PRO A 174 -17.16 1.55 0.80
N ARG A 175 -17.83 1.25 1.90
CA ARG A 175 -19.05 0.43 1.92
C ARG A 175 -20.32 1.27 1.99
N ALA A 176 -20.18 2.54 1.63
CA ALA A 176 -21.21 3.55 1.57
C ALA A 176 -21.87 3.55 0.18
N TYR A 177 -23.01 2.86 0.06
CA TYR A 177 -23.74 2.74 -1.21
C TYR A 177 -24.04 4.09 -1.86
N GLY A 178 -23.68 4.25 -3.14
CA GLY A 178 -24.01 5.44 -3.92
C GLY A 178 -23.24 6.71 -3.52
N ALA A 179 -22.29 6.58 -2.59
CA ALA A 179 -21.65 7.72 -1.95
C ALA A 179 -20.53 8.31 -2.82
N TYR A 180 -19.75 7.47 -3.50
CA TYR A 180 -18.53 7.87 -4.21
C TYR A 180 -18.55 7.55 -5.72
N ASP A 181 -19.42 6.66 -6.17
CA ASP A 181 -19.55 6.17 -7.56
C ASP A 181 -20.14 7.20 -8.54
N LEU A 182 -20.77 8.27 -8.02
CA LEU A 182 -21.38 9.34 -8.81
C LEU A 182 -20.51 10.60 -8.89
N ARG A 183 -19.21 10.53 -8.58
CA ARG A 183 -18.31 11.68 -8.66
C ARG A 183 -18.12 12.11 -10.12
N ASP A 184 -18.28 13.39 -10.41
CA ASP A 184 -17.99 13.96 -11.73
C ASP A 184 -16.50 14.31 -11.89
N LYS A 185 -16.10 14.66 -13.12
CA LYS A 185 -14.73 15.06 -13.50
C LYS A 185 -14.24 16.36 -12.83
N GLU A 186 -15.17 17.15 -12.31
CA GLU A 186 -14.85 18.34 -11.51
C GLU A 186 -14.71 17.99 -10.02
N GLY A 187 -14.83 16.71 -9.67
CA GLY A 187 -14.71 16.18 -8.33
C GLY A 187 -15.95 16.35 -7.47
N ASN A 188 -17.08 16.81 -8.05
CA ASN A 188 -18.32 17.07 -7.34
C ASN A 188 -19.25 15.85 -7.36
N TYR A 189 -20.25 15.89 -6.49
CA TYR A 189 -21.32 14.89 -6.45
C TYR A 189 -22.65 15.54 -6.80
N PRO A 190 -23.55 14.84 -7.50
CA PRO A 190 -24.86 15.36 -7.83
C PRO A 190 -25.63 15.83 -6.60
N GLY A 191 -26.16 17.05 -6.66
CA GLY A 191 -26.89 17.67 -5.57
C GLY A 191 -28.37 17.29 -5.52
N PRO A 192 -29.13 17.91 -4.59
CA PRO A 192 -30.56 17.65 -4.44
C PRO A 192 -31.39 17.98 -5.69
N GLU A 193 -30.89 18.82 -6.59
CA GLU A 193 -31.51 19.14 -7.88
C GLU A 193 -31.57 17.93 -8.83
N GLU A 194 -30.61 17.00 -8.73
CA GLU A 194 -30.54 15.81 -9.58
C GLU A 194 -31.03 14.56 -8.84
N LEU A 195 -30.55 14.34 -7.60
CA LEU A 195 -30.83 13.13 -6.83
C LEU A 195 -31.94 13.30 -5.79
N GLY A 196 -32.49 14.50 -5.63
CA GLY A 196 -33.51 14.78 -4.63
C GLY A 196 -33.05 14.45 -3.22
N ARG A 197 -33.85 13.68 -2.48
CA ARG A 197 -33.54 13.30 -1.10
C ARG A 197 -32.29 12.41 -0.97
N LYS A 198 -31.95 11.65 -2.02
CA LYS A 198 -30.79 10.74 -1.99
C LYS A 198 -29.46 11.49 -1.89
N ALA A 199 -29.38 12.73 -2.38
CA ALA A 199 -28.18 13.56 -2.25
C ALA A 199 -27.76 13.74 -0.77
N PHE A 200 -28.73 13.90 0.13
CA PHE A 200 -28.48 14.04 1.57
C PHE A 200 -28.02 12.72 2.21
N GLU A 201 -28.60 11.59 1.78
CA GLU A 201 -28.20 10.26 2.24
C GLU A 201 -26.76 9.96 1.84
N TYR A 202 -26.41 10.15 0.56
CA TYR A 202 -25.07 9.93 0.04
C TYR A 202 -24.05 10.90 0.64
N SER A 203 -24.40 12.18 0.82
CA SER A 203 -23.53 13.13 1.52
C SER A 203 -23.30 12.76 2.98
N GLY A 204 -24.33 12.22 3.66
CA GLY A 204 -24.19 11.72 5.02
C GLY A 204 -23.26 10.51 5.09
N ALA A 205 -23.42 9.58 4.15
CA ALA A 205 -22.60 8.37 4.07
C ALA A 205 -21.13 8.69 3.74
N ARG A 206 -20.86 9.65 2.84
CA ARG A 206 -19.50 10.17 2.61
C ARG A 206 -18.88 10.74 3.88
N LYS A 207 -19.60 11.65 4.54
CA LYS A 207 -19.12 12.28 5.77
C LYS A 207 -18.82 11.26 6.86
N ASP A 208 -19.67 10.24 6.99
CA ASP A 208 -19.49 9.16 7.96
C ASP A 208 -18.19 8.39 7.66
N PHE A 209 -17.99 7.98 6.40
CA PHE A 209 -16.76 7.33 5.96
C PHE A 209 -15.52 8.20 6.18
N ASP A 210 -15.54 9.45 5.70
CA ASP A 210 -14.41 10.37 5.81
C ASP A 210 -14.02 10.59 7.28
N SER A 211 -15.01 10.68 8.18
CA SER A 211 -14.75 10.90 9.61
C SER A 211 -14.18 9.69 10.34
N LYS A 212 -14.50 8.47 9.88
CA LYS A 212 -14.09 7.21 10.52
C LYS A 212 -12.80 6.65 9.94
N PHE A 213 -12.66 6.72 8.62
CA PHE A 213 -11.65 6.01 7.86
C PHE A 213 -10.74 6.95 7.06
N GLY A 214 -11.27 8.06 6.56
CA GLY A 214 -10.51 9.13 5.90
C GLY A 214 -9.88 10.14 6.87
N THR A 215 -9.30 9.66 7.97
CA THR A 215 -8.77 10.53 9.03
C THR A 215 -7.64 11.42 8.51
N GLU A 216 -7.50 12.61 9.10
CA GLU A 216 -6.44 13.58 8.72
C GLU A 216 -5.04 12.94 8.77
N ASP A 217 -4.78 12.08 9.77
CA ASP A 217 -3.51 11.37 9.92
C ASP A 217 -3.24 10.37 8.79
N LEU A 218 -4.27 9.62 8.36
CA LEU A 218 -4.11 8.66 7.26
C LEU A 218 -3.92 9.39 5.94
N VAL A 219 -4.75 10.40 5.66
CA VAL A 219 -4.65 11.20 4.43
C VAL A 219 -3.29 11.89 4.35
N ALA A 220 -2.84 12.55 5.43
CA ALA A 220 -1.53 13.20 5.46
C ALA A 220 -0.38 12.20 5.26
N PHE A 221 -0.49 11.00 5.82
CA PHE A 221 0.51 9.95 5.60
C PHE A 221 0.52 9.49 4.13
N LEU A 222 -0.64 9.24 3.52
CA LEU A 222 -0.71 8.81 2.12
C LEU A 222 -0.16 9.90 1.20
N ASP A 223 -0.53 11.16 1.41
CA ASP A 223 -0.02 12.32 0.66
C ASP A 223 1.51 12.48 0.81
N GLU A 224 2.05 12.34 2.02
CA GLU A 224 3.50 12.40 2.24
C GLU A 224 4.23 11.27 1.50
N MET A 225 3.68 10.06 1.53
CA MET A 225 4.32 8.89 0.96
C MET A 225 4.24 8.87 -0.57
N THR A 226 3.10 9.21 -1.17
CA THR A 226 3.00 9.33 -2.63
C THR A 226 3.89 10.45 -3.17
N GLY A 227 4.10 11.52 -2.39
CA GLY A 227 5.07 12.58 -2.70
C GLY A 227 6.55 12.11 -2.74
N LYS A 228 6.86 10.91 -2.25
CA LYS A 228 8.20 10.29 -2.32
C LYS A 228 8.40 9.43 -3.57
N PHE A 229 7.34 9.13 -4.33
CA PHE A 229 7.50 8.34 -5.55
C PHE A 229 8.36 9.07 -6.58
N ASP A 230 9.35 8.37 -7.11
CA ASP A 230 10.22 8.87 -8.17
C ASP A 230 9.75 8.35 -9.54
N GLY A 231 9.58 9.27 -10.48
CA GLY A 231 9.13 8.96 -11.84
C GLY A 231 7.72 8.39 -11.98
N ALA A 232 6.87 8.49 -10.94
CA ALA A 232 5.52 7.97 -10.97
C ALA A 232 4.58 8.76 -11.90
N THR A 233 3.71 8.03 -12.58
CA THR A 233 2.57 8.53 -13.34
C THR A 233 1.31 8.01 -12.66
N GLU A 234 0.44 8.92 -12.26
CA GLU A 234 -0.87 8.57 -11.74
C GLU A 234 -1.71 7.94 -12.85
N LEU A 235 -2.29 6.78 -12.57
CA LEU A 235 -3.25 6.11 -13.44
C LEU A 235 -4.62 6.78 -13.27
N PRO A 236 -5.55 6.64 -14.24
CA PRO A 236 -6.82 7.36 -14.22
C PRO A 236 -7.50 7.32 -12.84
N GLY A 237 -7.85 8.48 -12.30
CA GLY A 237 -8.51 8.69 -11.02
C GLY A 237 -10.02 8.42 -11.09
N LEU A 238 -10.70 8.50 -9.93
CA LEU A 238 -12.15 8.25 -9.80
C LEU A 238 -13.03 9.04 -10.78
N ASP A 239 -12.54 10.20 -11.18
CA ASP A 239 -13.20 11.23 -11.94
C ASP A 239 -12.80 11.23 -13.45
N ASP A 240 -11.97 10.26 -13.86
CA ASP A 240 -11.48 10.12 -15.23
C ASP A 240 -12.36 9.22 -16.12
N ASP A 241 -12.56 9.65 -17.37
CA ASP A 241 -13.28 8.91 -18.41
C ASP A 241 -12.59 7.59 -18.82
N GLY A 242 -11.36 7.36 -18.36
CA GLY A 242 -10.57 6.16 -18.63
C GLY A 242 -10.86 4.97 -17.69
N LEU A 243 -11.63 5.17 -16.62
CA LEU A 243 -12.02 4.09 -15.72
C LEU A 243 -13.18 3.27 -16.28
N ASP A 244 -13.03 1.94 -16.22
CA ASP A 244 -14.15 1.04 -16.47
C ASP A 244 -15.26 1.22 -15.42
N GLU A 245 -16.49 0.86 -15.80
CA GLU A 245 -17.67 1.04 -14.96
C GLU A 245 -17.55 0.32 -13.61
N ALA A 246 -16.94 -0.86 -13.59
CA ALA A 246 -16.84 -1.69 -12.40
C ALA A 246 -15.84 -1.11 -11.40
N GLU A 247 -14.70 -0.60 -11.88
CA GLU A 247 -13.72 0.12 -11.08
C GLU A 247 -14.29 1.43 -10.56
N ARG A 248 -15.00 2.21 -11.39
CA ARG A 248 -15.69 3.43 -10.95
C ARG A 248 -16.72 3.15 -9.86
N ALA A 249 -17.46 2.05 -9.98
CA ALA A 249 -18.49 1.66 -9.02
C ALA A 249 -17.95 1.14 -7.68
N THR A 250 -16.64 0.86 -7.58
CA THR A 250 -16.06 0.24 -6.37
C THR A 250 -14.93 1.04 -5.75
N ARG A 251 -14.32 1.96 -6.49
CA ARG A 251 -13.15 2.71 -6.05
C ARG A 251 -13.51 3.74 -4.96
N GLY A 252 -12.62 3.90 -4.00
CA GLY A 252 -12.74 4.81 -2.87
C GLY A 252 -12.06 6.16 -3.07
N PRO A 253 -12.37 7.16 -2.23
CA PRO A 253 -11.73 8.49 -2.27
C PRO A 253 -10.26 8.47 -1.87
N LEU A 254 -9.78 7.37 -1.25
CA LEU A 254 -8.40 7.17 -0.80
C LEU A 254 -7.61 6.25 -1.75
N ALA A 255 -8.15 5.97 -2.93
CA ALA A 255 -7.51 5.09 -3.90
C ALA A 255 -6.20 5.71 -4.42
N LEU A 256 -5.14 4.91 -4.41
CA LEU A 256 -3.85 5.19 -5.00
C LEU A 256 -3.67 4.28 -6.21
N ALA A 257 -3.38 4.84 -7.37
CA ALA A 257 -3.15 4.09 -8.59
C ALA A 257 -1.99 4.73 -9.38
N TYR A 258 -0.84 4.07 -9.43
CA TYR A 258 0.37 4.63 -10.02
C TYR A 258 1.11 3.59 -10.84
N GLU A 259 1.71 4.05 -11.94
CA GLU A 259 2.79 3.33 -12.63
C GLU A 259 4.10 4.08 -12.41
N MET A 260 5.17 3.38 -12.04
CA MET A 260 6.46 4.00 -11.75
C MET A 260 7.63 3.10 -12.15
N PRO A 261 8.83 3.66 -12.40
CA PRO A 261 10.04 2.88 -12.58
C PRO A 261 10.31 1.99 -11.36
N LEU A 262 10.84 0.79 -11.61
CA LEU A 262 11.25 -0.11 -10.55
C LEU A 262 12.54 0.41 -9.89
N SER A 263 12.45 0.74 -8.60
CA SER A 263 13.58 1.21 -7.80
C SER A 263 13.40 0.84 -6.33
N ASP A 264 14.50 0.71 -5.58
CA ASP A 264 14.48 0.43 -4.15
C ASP A 264 13.60 1.44 -3.39
N ALA A 265 13.71 2.73 -3.72
CA ALA A 265 12.96 3.80 -3.06
C ALA A 265 11.45 3.69 -3.29
N ASN A 266 11.03 3.34 -4.52
CA ASN A 266 9.61 3.14 -4.83
C ASN A 266 9.08 1.88 -4.14
N VAL A 267 9.85 0.79 -4.12
CA VAL A 267 9.47 -0.46 -3.43
C VAL A 267 9.32 -0.25 -1.92
N ASP A 268 10.27 0.43 -1.28
CA ASP A 268 10.22 0.76 0.15
C ASP A 268 9.00 1.63 0.48
N THR A 269 8.73 2.63 -0.36
CA THR A 269 7.58 3.53 -0.21
C THR A 269 6.26 2.77 -0.35
N ILE A 270 6.13 1.90 -1.35
CA ILE A 270 4.96 1.03 -1.54
C ILE A 270 4.76 0.15 -0.31
N ASN A 271 5.79 -0.54 0.17
CA ASN A 271 5.67 -1.42 1.32
C ASN A 271 5.19 -0.68 2.58
N ALA A 272 5.72 0.51 2.84
CA ALA A 272 5.28 1.32 3.96
C ALA A 272 3.82 1.79 3.84
N ILE A 273 3.37 2.14 2.62
CA ILE A 273 1.96 2.45 2.36
C ILE A 273 1.05 1.24 2.62
N ARG A 274 1.43 0.07 2.10
CA ARG A 274 0.67 -1.19 2.28
C ARG A 274 0.57 -1.58 3.75
N GLU A 275 1.68 -1.50 4.48
CA GLU A 275 1.72 -1.80 5.90
C GLU A 275 0.84 -0.84 6.71
N LYS A 276 0.90 0.47 6.43
CA LYS A 276 0.03 1.45 7.11
C LYS A 276 -1.45 1.18 6.82
N ALA A 277 -1.83 1.00 5.56
CA ALA A 277 -3.22 0.76 5.19
C ALA A 277 -3.77 -0.53 5.83
N ALA A 278 -3.00 -1.62 5.81
CA ALA A 278 -3.40 -2.87 6.44
C ALA A 278 -3.47 -2.76 7.97
N SER A 279 -2.54 -2.03 8.58
CA SER A 279 -2.56 -1.78 10.03
C SER A 279 -3.80 -0.97 10.43
N SER A 280 -4.12 0.09 9.69
CA SER A 280 -5.34 0.88 9.94
C SER A 280 -6.61 0.07 9.73
N TRP A 281 -6.67 -0.74 8.67
CA TRP A 281 -7.78 -1.67 8.46
C TRP A 281 -7.94 -2.66 9.62
N LEU A 282 -6.83 -3.22 10.12
CA LEU A 282 -6.84 -4.17 11.23
C LEU A 282 -7.27 -3.51 12.54
N GLU A 283 -6.85 -2.27 12.79
CA GLU A 283 -7.32 -1.47 13.94
C GLU A 283 -8.84 -1.29 13.90
N TRP A 284 -9.40 -0.88 12.75
CA TRP A 284 -10.86 -0.73 12.60
C TRP A 284 -11.61 -2.06 12.73
N SER A 285 -11.05 -3.14 12.19
CA SER A 285 -11.65 -4.48 12.25
C SER A 285 -11.75 -5.03 13.68
N ARG A 286 -10.98 -4.46 14.60
CA ARG A 286 -10.94 -4.85 16.03
C ARG A 286 -11.64 -3.85 16.94
N ASP A 287 -12.11 -2.72 16.41
CA ASP A 287 -12.85 -1.73 17.17
C ASP A 287 -14.36 -2.00 17.07
N ASP A 288 -14.94 -2.42 18.19
CA ASP A 288 -16.37 -2.69 18.32
C ASP A 288 -17.27 -1.48 17.97
N SER A 289 -16.72 -0.25 17.95
CA SER A 289 -17.45 0.96 17.56
C SER A 289 -17.98 0.91 16.12
N HIS A 290 -17.38 0.06 15.28
CA HIS A 290 -17.77 -0.20 13.89
C HIS A 290 -18.89 -1.25 13.73
N SER A 291 -19.32 -1.88 14.82
CA SER A 291 -20.36 -2.90 14.77
C SER A 291 -21.72 -2.32 14.42
N HIS A 292 -22.38 -2.94 13.44
CA HIS A 292 -23.77 -2.64 13.12
C HIS A 292 -24.72 -3.17 14.19
N ARG A 293 -25.78 -2.40 14.44
CA ARG A 293 -26.90 -2.90 15.23
C ARG A 293 -27.66 -3.96 14.43
N PRO A 294 -28.13 -5.05 15.08
CA PRO A 294 -28.96 -6.05 14.42
C PRO A 294 -30.15 -5.45 13.68
N GLY A 295 -30.48 -6.01 12.51
CA GLY A 295 -31.65 -5.63 11.72
C GLY A 295 -31.28 -4.88 10.45
N ALA A 296 -31.93 -3.73 10.22
CA ALA A 296 -31.85 -3.00 8.96
C ALA A 296 -30.43 -2.63 8.51
N PRO A 297 -29.50 -2.16 9.38
CA PRO A 297 -28.14 -1.82 8.94
C PRO A 297 -27.40 -3.01 8.32
N ILE A 298 -27.40 -4.17 8.99
CA ILE A 298 -26.78 -5.41 8.50
C ILE A 298 -27.39 -5.84 7.17
N ASN A 299 -28.72 -5.82 7.04
CA ASN A 299 -29.40 -6.22 5.82
C ASN A 299 -29.07 -5.30 4.63
N THR A 300 -29.04 -3.99 4.87
CA THR A 300 -28.67 -3.01 3.84
C THR A 300 -27.22 -3.22 3.40
N GLN A 301 -26.32 -3.42 4.36
CA GLN A 301 -24.91 -3.67 4.09
C GLN A 301 -24.71 -4.96 3.30
N PHE A 302 -25.40 -6.04 3.69
CA PHE A 302 -25.37 -7.31 2.99
C PHE A 302 -25.80 -7.19 1.51
N VAL A 303 -26.90 -6.49 1.24
CA VAL A 303 -27.39 -6.26 -0.13
C VAL A 303 -26.40 -5.41 -0.93
N HIS A 304 -25.79 -4.42 -0.28
CA HIS A 304 -24.74 -3.61 -0.89
C HIS A 304 -23.54 -4.46 -1.30
N ASP A 305 -22.95 -5.20 -0.34
CA ASP A 305 -21.70 -5.93 -0.56
C ASP A 305 -21.85 -7.06 -1.58
N THR A 306 -23.06 -7.64 -1.67
CA THR A 306 -23.36 -8.62 -2.72
C THR A 306 -23.21 -8.02 -4.12
N LYS A 307 -23.70 -6.79 -4.34
CA LYS A 307 -23.52 -6.09 -5.62
C LYS A 307 -22.10 -5.59 -5.78
N PHE A 308 -21.51 -5.08 -4.71
CA PHE A 308 -20.14 -4.58 -4.70
C PHE A 308 -19.15 -5.66 -5.11
N ARG A 309 -19.24 -6.88 -4.58
CA ARG A 309 -18.32 -7.98 -4.90
C ARG A 309 -18.35 -8.37 -6.39
N ILE A 310 -19.51 -8.30 -7.04
CA ILE A 310 -19.62 -8.51 -8.49
C ILE A 310 -18.86 -7.41 -9.26
N ASN A 311 -19.03 -6.15 -8.85
CA ASN A 311 -18.28 -5.04 -9.46
C ASN A 311 -16.78 -5.13 -9.13
N ALA A 312 -16.42 -5.59 -7.92
CA ALA A 312 -15.03 -5.76 -7.52
C ALA A 312 -14.35 -6.86 -8.34
N TYR A 313 -15.05 -7.96 -8.62
CA TYR A 313 -14.60 -8.96 -9.60
C TYR A 313 -14.38 -8.34 -10.99
N GLY A 314 -15.34 -7.54 -11.49
CA GLY A 314 -15.20 -6.84 -12.78
C GLY A 314 -13.98 -5.92 -12.85
N ALA A 315 -13.73 -5.17 -11.78
CA ALA A 315 -12.55 -4.32 -11.61
C ALA A 315 -11.23 -5.13 -11.58
N LEU A 316 -11.18 -6.23 -10.81
CA LEU A 316 -10.04 -7.14 -10.77
C LEU A 316 -9.79 -7.79 -12.15
N LEU A 317 -10.86 -8.18 -12.83
CA LEU A 317 -10.81 -8.74 -14.18
C LEU A 317 -10.18 -7.77 -15.18
N GLY A 318 -10.65 -6.52 -15.23
CA GLY A 318 -10.07 -5.50 -16.11
C GLY A 318 -8.58 -5.30 -15.86
N ALA A 319 -8.19 -5.21 -14.59
CA ALA A 319 -6.79 -5.03 -14.19
C ALA A 319 -5.91 -6.24 -14.56
N TYR A 320 -6.32 -7.46 -14.21
CA TYR A 320 -5.50 -8.64 -14.47
C TYR A 320 -5.46 -9.03 -15.95
N VAL A 321 -6.53 -8.78 -16.71
CA VAL A 321 -6.50 -8.94 -18.17
C VAL A 321 -5.55 -7.94 -18.81
N SER A 322 -5.49 -6.70 -18.33
CA SER A 322 -4.51 -5.71 -18.80
C SER A 322 -3.06 -6.13 -18.50
N LEU A 323 -2.82 -6.74 -17.33
CA LEU A 323 -1.49 -7.15 -16.90
C LEU A 323 -1.01 -8.44 -17.60
N PHE A 324 -1.85 -9.47 -17.65
CA PHE A 324 -1.49 -10.86 -17.99
C PHE A 324 -2.26 -11.44 -19.19
N GLY A 325 -3.14 -10.65 -19.82
CA GLY A 325 -3.98 -11.10 -20.93
C GLY A 325 -5.23 -11.86 -20.50
N GLN A 326 -6.12 -12.12 -21.48
CA GLN A 326 -7.50 -12.57 -21.22
C GLN A 326 -7.57 -13.84 -20.34
N SER A 327 -6.96 -14.93 -20.79
CA SER A 327 -7.15 -16.23 -20.17
C SER A 327 -6.55 -16.34 -18.76
N GLU A 328 -5.40 -15.71 -18.54
CA GLU A 328 -4.71 -15.75 -17.26
C GLU A 328 -5.33 -14.73 -16.29
N GLY A 329 -5.67 -13.55 -16.81
CA GLY A 329 -6.35 -12.50 -16.05
C GLY A 329 -7.73 -12.92 -15.53
N GLU A 330 -8.53 -13.61 -16.34
CA GLU A 330 -9.83 -14.16 -15.91
C GLU A 330 -9.69 -15.14 -14.73
N ARG A 331 -8.69 -16.03 -14.79
CA ARG A 331 -8.43 -17.01 -13.73
C ARG A 331 -7.95 -16.32 -12.46
N LEU A 332 -7.03 -15.37 -12.58
CA LEU A 332 -6.54 -14.59 -11.43
C LEU A 332 -7.69 -13.80 -10.77
N ALA A 333 -8.56 -13.17 -11.56
CA ALA A 333 -9.67 -12.38 -11.03
C ALA A 333 -10.66 -13.25 -10.27
N ALA A 334 -11.00 -14.43 -10.79
CA ALA A 334 -11.90 -15.36 -10.13
C ALA A 334 -11.31 -15.90 -8.82
N SER A 335 -10.00 -16.13 -8.79
CA SER A 335 -9.28 -16.54 -7.58
C SER A 335 -9.21 -15.44 -6.53
N ASP A 336 -8.81 -14.22 -6.91
CA ASP A 336 -8.60 -13.10 -5.97
C ASP A 336 -9.92 -12.57 -5.39
N SER A 337 -11.01 -12.61 -6.18
CA SER A 337 -12.32 -12.12 -5.74
C SER A 337 -13.01 -13.00 -4.71
N GLY A 338 -12.55 -14.24 -4.53
CA GLY A 338 -13.22 -15.23 -3.69
C GLY A 338 -14.63 -15.60 -4.19
N PRO A 339 -15.42 -16.30 -3.37
CA PRO A 339 -16.77 -16.71 -3.72
C PRO A 339 -17.70 -15.52 -3.99
N ILE A 340 -18.15 -15.38 -5.24
CA ILE A 340 -19.08 -14.33 -5.67
C ILE A 340 -20.53 -14.65 -5.22
N ASP A 341 -20.87 -15.94 -5.18
CA ASP A 341 -22.23 -16.45 -4.96
C ASP A 341 -22.56 -16.75 -3.49
N GLU A 342 -21.58 -16.66 -2.58
CA GLU A 342 -21.85 -16.79 -1.16
C GLU A 342 -22.40 -15.47 -0.64
N ALA A 343 -23.68 -15.25 -0.94
CA ALA A 343 -24.57 -14.60 0.00
C ALA A 343 -24.19 -15.11 1.39
N TYR A 344 -23.49 -14.30 2.18
CA TYR A 344 -23.30 -14.47 3.62
C TYR A 344 -24.67 -14.83 4.22
N VAL A 345 -24.95 -16.14 4.29
CA VAL A 345 -26.22 -16.66 4.81
C VAL A 345 -26.04 -16.54 6.30
N GLY A 346 -26.41 -15.39 6.86
CA GLY A 346 -26.38 -15.19 8.30
C GLY A 346 -27.03 -16.39 9.00
N GLY A 347 -26.24 -17.11 9.78
CA GLY A 347 -26.63 -18.32 10.51
C GLY A 347 -25.45 -19.28 10.57
N GLY A 348 -24.78 -19.46 11.70
CA GLY A 348 -25.47 -20.05 12.84
C GLY A 348 -26.11 -21.37 12.41
N SER A 349 -25.28 -22.37 12.06
CA SER A 349 -25.64 -23.78 12.18
C SER A 349 -25.37 -24.25 13.60
#